data_AF-A0A3R7U8T8-F1
#
_entry.id   AF-A0A3R7U8T8-F1
#
_cell.length_a   1.000
_cell.length_b   1.000
_cell.length_c   1.000
_cell.angle_alpha   90.00
_cell.angle_beta   90.00
_cell.angle_gamma   90.00
#
_symmetry.space_group_name_H-M   'P 1'
#
loop_
_entity.id
_entity.type
_entity.pdbx_description
1 polymer ?
#
loop_
_entity_poly.entity_id
_entity_poly.type
_entity_poly.pdbx_seq_one_letter_code
_entity_poly.pdbx_strand_id
1 'polypeptide(L)'
;MGQMLNVSQIPPKGTGTLDFSFTADGKKMLYTEFQSNRKTALIIRNLENKSDRIVLQSAYERDEIFKPFIHPNGDEVVFLKNMANDSTYVFDIFTLDVAKGTVKNLIQTPDISERMPNWSDDGNYLIWSSNRNKSSFDLFKLNRTTQVEEQISFFEDRQELNAHLSNSILVFDSGFYGMNEEGNTYIYKAGTEEKTPEQLTKISY
;
A
#
# COMPACT_ATOMS: atom_id res chain seq x y z
N MET A 1 9.27 -33.64 -5.22
CA MET A 1 10.29 -32.81 -4.54
C MET A 1 10.14 -31.40 -5.07
N GLY A 2 9.55 -30.49 -4.31
CA GLY A 2 9.42 -29.09 -4.71
C GLY A 2 10.75 -28.37 -4.47
N GLN A 3 11.32 -27.77 -5.51
CA GLN A 3 12.47 -26.86 -5.34
C GLN A 3 12.01 -25.66 -4.51
N MET A 4 12.61 -25.49 -3.33
CA MET A 4 12.50 -24.25 -2.58
C MET A 4 13.09 -23.11 -3.42
N LEU A 5 12.34 -22.04 -3.58
CA LEU A 5 12.81 -20.78 -4.15
C LEU A 5 14.04 -20.30 -3.38
N ASN A 6 15.14 -20.08 -4.12
CA ASN A 6 16.38 -19.58 -3.55
C ASN A 6 16.22 -18.08 -3.26
N VAL A 7 16.10 -17.72 -1.98
CA VAL A 7 15.82 -16.37 -1.46
C VAL A 7 16.98 -15.38 -1.68
N SER A 8 18.10 -15.83 -2.28
CA SER A 8 19.33 -15.06 -2.47
C SER A 8 19.27 -13.95 -3.52
N GLN A 9 18.12 -13.68 -4.15
CA GLN A 9 17.94 -12.57 -5.10
C GLN A 9 17.13 -11.40 -4.54
N ILE A 10 16.70 -11.48 -3.27
CA ILE A 10 16.14 -10.34 -2.55
C ILE A 10 17.30 -9.40 -2.18
N PRO A 11 17.25 -8.10 -2.51
CA PRO A 11 18.32 -7.16 -2.19
C PRO A 11 18.62 -7.16 -0.67
N PRO A 12 19.90 -7.00 -0.27
CA PRO A 12 20.33 -7.17 1.11
C PRO A 12 19.65 -6.15 2.04
N LYS A 13 19.36 -6.61 3.27
CA LYS A 13 18.73 -5.86 4.37
C LYS A 13 19.33 -4.44 4.54
N GLY A 14 18.61 -3.44 4.05
CA GLY A 14 18.53 -2.10 4.62
C GLY A 14 17.21 -1.98 5.38
N THR A 15 17.20 -1.27 6.50
CA THR A 15 16.14 -1.24 7.53
C THR A 15 14.85 -0.50 7.11
N GLY A 16 14.19 -0.95 6.04
CA GLY A 16 12.87 -0.49 5.64
C GLY A 16 12.05 -1.69 5.16
N THR A 17 10.77 -1.73 5.51
CA THR A 17 9.80 -2.68 4.93
C THR A 17 10.02 -2.77 3.42
N LEU A 18 10.14 -4.00 2.90
CA LEU A 18 10.33 -4.25 1.49
C LEU A 18 9.05 -3.81 0.74
N ASP A 19 9.07 -2.62 0.17
CA ASP A 19 7.95 -2.03 -0.56
C ASP A 19 8.01 -2.50 -2.03
N PHE A 20 7.47 -3.68 -2.30
CA PHE A 20 7.34 -4.23 -3.65
C PHE A 20 5.95 -4.81 -3.93
N SER A 21 5.59 -4.89 -5.21
CA SER A 21 4.35 -5.51 -5.70
C SER A 21 4.57 -6.15 -7.08
N PHE A 22 3.66 -7.03 -7.50
CA PHE A 22 3.76 -7.76 -8.76
C PHE A 22 2.52 -7.56 -9.63
N THR A 23 2.68 -7.67 -10.94
CA THR A 23 1.54 -7.90 -11.85
C THR A 23 0.98 -9.31 -11.67
N ALA A 24 -0.30 -9.51 -12.00
CA ALA A 24 -0.97 -10.81 -11.83
C ALA A 24 -0.34 -11.92 -12.67
N ASP A 25 0.26 -11.58 -13.82
CA ASP A 25 1.00 -12.53 -14.65
C ASP A 25 2.39 -12.89 -14.09
N GLY A 26 2.82 -12.26 -13.00
CA GLY A 26 4.12 -12.47 -12.37
C GLY A 26 5.32 -12.03 -13.20
N LYS A 27 5.12 -11.24 -14.27
CA LYS A 27 6.21 -10.84 -15.19
C LYS A 27 6.89 -9.54 -14.80
N LYS A 28 6.23 -8.68 -14.03
CA LYS A 28 6.75 -7.40 -13.58
C LYS A 28 6.72 -7.31 -12.07
N MET A 29 7.76 -6.69 -11.51
CA MET A 29 7.85 -6.32 -10.11
C MET A 29 8.05 -4.81 -10.02
N LEU A 30 7.22 -4.13 -9.23
CA LEU A 30 7.41 -2.74 -8.87
C LEU A 30 8.09 -2.67 -7.50
N TYR A 31 9.05 -1.76 -7.33
CA TYR A 31 9.68 -1.51 -6.05
C TYR A 31 10.16 -0.05 -5.92
N THR A 32 10.38 0.38 -4.68
CA THR A 32 11.00 1.69 -4.39
C THR A 32 12.51 1.56 -4.24
N GLU A 33 13.25 2.46 -4.88
CA GLU A 33 14.68 2.69 -4.66
C GLU A 33 14.89 4.00 -3.90
N PHE A 34 15.65 3.94 -2.80
CA PHE A 34 16.13 5.12 -2.08
C PHE A 34 17.49 5.54 -2.62
N GLN A 35 17.63 6.79 -3.01
CA GLN A 35 18.83 7.35 -3.63
C GLN A 35 19.63 8.20 -2.65
N SER A 36 20.93 8.38 -2.92
CA SER A 36 21.91 9.00 -2.01
C SER A 36 21.58 10.43 -1.57
N ASN A 37 20.71 11.13 -2.29
CA ASN A 37 20.22 12.49 -2.02
C ASN A 37 18.83 12.53 -1.37
N ARG A 38 18.41 11.47 -0.67
CA ARG A 38 17.06 11.33 -0.10
C ARG A 38 15.92 11.43 -1.12
N LYS A 39 16.23 11.23 -2.41
CA LYS A 39 15.20 11.04 -3.43
C LYS A 39 14.76 9.59 -3.45
N THR A 40 13.55 9.38 -3.93
CA THR A 40 12.96 8.06 -4.15
C THR A 40 12.62 7.90 -5.62
N ALA A 41 12.79 6.69 -6.14
CA ALA A 41 12.35 6.31 -7.47
C ALA A 41 11.46 5.07 -7.39
N LEU A 42 10.42 5.05 -8.22
CA LEU A 42 9.60 3.87 -8.46
C LEU A 42 10.12 3.18 -9.71
N ILE A 43 10.45 1.90 -9.56
CA ILE A 43 11.09 1.11 -10.60
C ILE A 43 10.25 -0.11 -10.91
N ILE A 44 9.93 -0.31 -12.19
CA ILE A 44 9.37 -1.56 -12.70
C ILE A 44 10.51 -2.40 -13.26
N ARG A 45 10.75 -3.57 -12.66
CA ARG A 45 11.61 -4.62 -13.17
C ARG A 45 10.79 -5.60 -14.00
N ASN A 46 11.22 -5.86 -15.23
CA ASN A 46 10.80 -7.02 -15.99
C ASN A 46 11.59 -8.24 -15.51
N LEU A 47 10.89 -9.29 -15.08
CA LEU A 47 11.50 -10.47 -14.46
C LEU A 47 12.03 -11.49 -15.48
N GLU A 48 11.55 -11.44 -16.73
CA GLU A 48 12.02 -12.34 -17.79
C GLU A 48 13.40 -11.92 -18.30
N ASN A 49 13.57 -10.63 -18.62
CA ASN A 49 14.83 -10.10 -19.18
C ASN A 49 15.69 -9.34 -18.15
N LYS A 50 15.22 -9.20 -16.91
CA LYS A 50 15.89 -8.50 -15.80
C LYS A 50 16.17 -7.02 -16.06
N SER A 51 15.43 -6.39 -16.99
CA SER A 51 15.57 -4.97 -17.28
C SER A 51 14.75 -4.12 -16.31
N ASP A 52 15.32 -3.00 -15.87
CA ASP A 52 14.66 -2.04 -15.01
C ASP A 52 14.25 -0.78 -15.79
N ARG A 53 13.08 -0.24 -15.45
CA ARG A 53 12.60 1.06 -15.92
C ARG A 53 12.16 1.90 -14.74
N ILE A 54 12.79 3.06 -14.56
CA ILE A 54 12.27 4.10 -13.67
C ILE A 54 10.98 4.64 -14.30
N VAL A 55 9.88 4.57 -13.55
CA VAL A 55 8.56 5.07 -14.01
C VAL A 55 8.18 6.38 -13.34
N LEU A 56 8.75 6.67 -12.17
CA LEU A 56 8.59 7.94 -11.48
C LEU A 56 9.80 8.19 -10.58
N GLN A 57 10.20 9.45 -10.43
CA GLN A 57 11.26 9.88 -9.53
C GLN A 57 10.87 11.18 -8.84
N SER A 58 11.27 11.33 -7.58
CA SER A 58 11.13 12.55 -6.80
C SER A 58 11.68 13.77 -7.55
N ALA A 59 10.89 14.84 -7.64
CA ALA A 59 11.30 16.07 -8.31
C ALA A 59 12.45 16.77 -7.56
N TYR A 60 12.37 16.83 -6.24
CA TYR A 60 13.34 17.48 -5.36
C TYR A 60 13.61 16.63 -4.10
N GLU A 61 14.55 17.05 -3.26
CA GLU A 61 14.85 16.37 -2.00
C GLU A 61 13.63 16.43 -1.07
N ARG A 62 13.26 15.32 -0.42
CA ARG A 62 12.03 15.20 0.40
C ARG A 62 10.69 15.17 -0.35
N ASP A 63 10.69 15.12 -1.68
CA ASP A 63 9.50 14.70 -2.45
C ASP A 63 9.31 13.18 -2.30
N GLU A 64 8.93 12.75 -1.10
CA GLU A 64 8.88 11.35 -0.69
C GLU A 64 7.72 10.63 -1.38
N ILE A 65 8.07 9.66 -2.23
CA ILE A 65 7.14 8.72 -2.88
C ILE A 65 7.49 7.29 -2.47
N PHE A 66 6.55 6.57 -1.87
CA PHE A 66 6.81 5.28 -1.21
C PHE A 66 5.56 4.41 -1.17
N LYS A 67 5.69 3.16 -0.69
CA LYS A 67 4.62 2.14 -0.67
C LYS A 67 3.90 1.98 -2.01
N PRO A 68 4.61 1.64 -3.09
CA PRO A 68 4.03 1.61 -4.41
C PRO A 68 3.40 0.23 -4.69
N PHE A 69 2.20 0.24 -5.27
CA PHE A 69 1.50 -0.96 -5.70
C PHE A 69 1.12 -0.87 -7.18
N ILE A 70 1.58 -1.83 -7.98
CA ILE A 70 1.20 -1.94 -9.38
C ILE A 70 -0.17 -2.62 -9.48
N HIS A 71 -1.04 -2.06 -10.31
CA HIS A 71 -2.32 -2.68 -10.62
C HIS A 71 -2.07 -4.07 -11.26
N PRO A 72 -2.93 -5.08 -11.02
CA PRO A 72 -2.76 -6.44 -11.51
C PRO A 72 -2.45 -6.56 -13.02
N ASN A 73 -3.03 -5.68 -13.86
CA ASN A 73 -2.76 -5.65 -15.31
C ASN A 73 -1.44 -4.95 -15.72
N GLY A 74 -0.79 -4.21 -14.81
CA GLY A 74 0.47 -3.52 -15.06
C GLY A 74 0.41 -2.12 -15.66
N ASP A 75 -0.78 -1.54 -15.84
CA ASP A 75 -0.95 -0.25 -16.54
C ASP A 75 -1.03 0.97 -15.61
N GLU A 76 -1.31 0.76 -14.32
CA GLU A 76 -1.39 1.82 -13.31
C GLU A 76 -0.56 1.46 -12.08
N VAL A 77 0.02 2.46 -11.42
CA VAL A 77 0.66 2.35 -10.12
C VAL A 77 -0.05 3.27 -9.14
N VAL A 78 -0.34 2.79 -7.93
CA VAL A 78 -0.70 3.63 -6.78
C VAL A 78 0.51 3.78 -5.86
N PHE A 79 0.65 4.94 -5.24
CA PHE A 79 1.74 5.20 -4.31
C PHE A 79 1.34 6.28 -3.32
N LEU A 80 2.01 6.31 -2.17
CA LEU A 80 1.89 7.40 -1.21
C LEU A 80 2.84 8.52 -1.59
N LYS A 81 2.36 9.76 -1.49
CA LYS A 81 3.17 10.96 -1.63
C LYS A 81 3.04 11.83 -0.38
N ASN A 82 4.16 12.36 0.11
CA ASN A 82 4.13 13.35 1.18
C ASN A 82 3.57 14.67 0.67
N MET A 83 2.49 15.12 1.31
CA MET A 83 1.77 16.36 1.03
C MET A 83 2.07 17.45 2.05
N ALA A 84 2.79 17.13 3.12
CA ALA A 84 3.08 18.08 4.17
C ALA A 84 4.24 19.02 3.86
N ASN A 85 4.27 20.13 4.59
CA ASN A 85 5.44 21.01 4.71
C ASN A 85 6.37 20.53 5.84
N ASP A 86 7.49 21.22 6.05
CA ASP A 86 8.64 20.81 6.89
C ASP A 86 8.36 20.31 8.32
N SER A 87 7.13 20.45 8.84
CA SER A 87 6.78 20.17 10.24
C SER A 87 5.81 19.01 10.46
N THR A 88 5.20 18.44 9.42
CA THR A 88 4.25 17.31 9.57
C THR A 88 4.46 16.25 8.48
N TYR A 89 3.96 15.02 8.67
CA TYR A 89 3.91 14.00 7.62
C TYR A 89 2.44 13.70 7.33
N VAL A 90 1.96 14.24 6.21
CA VAL A 90 0.60 14.01 5.72
C VAL A 90 0.78 13.34 4.38
N PHE A 91 0.34 12.09 4.26
CA PHE A 91 0.50 11.34 3.02
C PHE A 91 -0.85 11.17 2.35
N ASP A 92 -0.89 11.33 1.04
CA ASP A 92 -2.09 11.12 0.23
C ASP A 92 -1.77 10.11 -0.89
N ILE A 93 -2.80 9.51 -1.47
CA ILE A 93 -2.65 8.44 -2.47
C ILE A 93 -2.71 9.04 -3.87
N PHE A 94 -1.68 8.72 -4.65
CA PHE A 94 -1.53 9.15 -6.03
C PHE A 94 -1.55 7.96 -6.97
N THR A 95 -2.00 8.20 -8.20
CA THR A 95 -1.92 7.25 -9.32
C THR A 95 -0.90 7.71 -10.35
N LEU A 96 -0.24 6.75 -10.99
CA LEU A 96 0.63 6.93 -12.15
C LEU A 96 0.15 6.01 -13.28
N ASP A 97 -0.18 6.60 -14.43
CA ASP A 97 -0.35 5.87 -15.70
C ASP A 97 1.04 5.45 -16.21
N VAL A 98 1.30 4.14 -16.27
CA VAL A 98 2.63 3.58 -16.58
C VAL A 98 3.07 3.88 -18.02
N ALA A 99 2.11 3.95 -18.95
CA ALA A 99 2.38 4.22 -20.35
C ALA A 99 2.62 5.71 -20.60
N LYS A 100 1.75 6.57 -20.04
CA LYS A 100 1.78 8.02 -20.27
C LYS A 100 2.71 8.79 -19.33
N GLY A 101 3.11 8.19 -18.20
CA GLY A 101 3.85 8.88 -17.14
C GLY A 101 3.02 9.95 -16.42
N THR A 102 1.70 9.95 -16.57
CA THR A 102 0.82 10.95 -15.97
C THR A 102 0.54 10.63 -14.52
N VAL A 103 0.81 11.57 -13.62
CA VAL A 103 0.55 11.46 -12.18
C VAL A 103 -0.69 12.26 -11.80
N LYS A 104 -1.53 11.71 -10.91
CA LYS A 104 -2.72 12.39 -10.36
C LYS A 104 -2.85 12.13 -8.86
N ASN A 105 -3.29 13.13 -8.10
CA ASN A 105 -3.77 12.91 -6.73
C ASN A 105 -5.16 12.26 -6.82
N LEU A 106 -5.29 11.02 -6.32
CA LEU A 106 -6.50 10.22 -6.45
C LEU A 106 -7.52 10.54 -5.36
N ILE A 107 -7.09 10.56 -4.09
CA ILE A 107 -8.01 10.64 -2.93
C ILE A 107 -8.26 12.10 -2.53
N GLN A 108 -7.26 12.98 -2.64
CA GLN A 108 -7.43 14.44 -2.49
C GLN A 108 -8.00 14.88 -1.13
N THR A 109 -7.46 14.33 -0.06
CA THR A 109 -7.90 14.62 1.32
C THR A 109 -6.85 15.45 2.06
N PRO A 110 -6.92 16.79 2.01
CA PRO A 110 -5.98 17.63 2.72
C PRO A 110 -6.07 17.39 4.24
N ASP A 111 -4.93 17.47 4.92
CA ASP A 111 -4.78 17.27 6.37
C ASP A 111 -5.15 15.87 6.90
N ILE A 112 -5.58 14.97 6.03
CA ILE A 112 -5.84 13.57 6.31
C ILE A 112 -4.65 12.76 5.78
N SER A 113 -4.20 11.84 6.62
CA SER A 113 -3.15 10.91 6.29
C SER A 113 -3.75 9.59 5.81
N GLU A 114 -3.39 9.23 4.59
CA GLU A 114 -3.68 7.94 3.96
C GLU A 114 -2.44 7.02 4.05
N ARG A 115 -2.66 5.71 4.18
CA ARG A 115 -1.60 4.70 4.41
C ARG A 115 -1.90 3.42 3.65
N MET A 116 -0.82 2.71 3.31
CA MET A 116 -0.81 1.35 2.76
C MET A 116 -1.90 1.08 1.70
N PRO A 117 -1.93 1.86 0.60
CA PRO A 117 -2.85 1.58 -0.50
C PRO A 117 -2.57 0.18 -1.05
N ASN A 118 -3.60 -0.56 -1.44
CA ASN A 118 -3.45 -1.88 -2.06
C ASN A 118 -4.56 -2.16 -3.07
N TRP A 119 -4.25 -2.96 -4.07
CA TRP A 119 -5.20 -3.35 -5.11
C TRP A 119 -5.92 -4.62 -4.70
N SER A 120 -7.19 -4.75 -5.10
CA SER A 120 -7.79 -6.07 -5.15
C SER A 120 -7.12 -6.93 -6.22
N ASP A 121 -7.12 -8.25 -6.03
CA ASP A 121 -6.55 -9.21 -7.00
C ASP A 121 -7.11 -9.05 -8.43
N ASP A 122 -8.40 -8.70 -8.54
CA ASP A 122 -9.08 -8.42 -9.80
C ASP A 122 -8.88 -6.99 -10.33
N GLY A 123 -8.23 -6.12 -9.55
CA GLY A 123 -7.96 -4.72 -9.90
C GLY A 123 -9.16 -3.77 -9.82
N ASN A 124 -10.36 -4.26 -9.47
CA ASN A 124 -11.57 -3.45 -9.46
C ASN A 124 -11.64 -2.47 -8.28
N TYR A 125 -10.91 -2.75 -7.20
CA TYR A 125 -10.96 -1.98 -5.97
C TYR A 125 -9.56 -1.55 -5.53
N LEU A 126 -9.48 -0.31 -5.06
CA LEU A 126 -8.36 0.17 -4.26
C LEU A 126 -8.80 0.18 -2.81
N ILE A 127 -7.98 -0.36 -1.91
CA ILE A 127 -8.17 -0.30 -0.46
C ILE A 127 -7.03 0.48 0.18
N TRP A 128 -7.29 1.15 1.30
CA TRP A 128 -6.26 1.87 2.06
C TRP A 128 -6.72 2.13 3.48
N SER A 129 -5.78 2.53 4.34
CA SER A 129 -6.05 3.00 5.69
C SER A 129 -6.08 4.53 5.75
N SER A 130 -7.08 5.11 6.41
CA SER A 130 -7.26 6.56 6.53
C SER A 130 -7.49 6.99 7.97
N ASN A 131 -6.85 8.07 8.42
CA ASN A 131 -7.12 8.68 9.73
C ASN A 131 -8.21 9.76 9.71
N ARG A 132 -9.06 9.79 8.67
CA ARG A 132 -10.09 10.83 8.50
C ARG A 132 -11.10 10.92 9.66
N ASN A 133 -11.27 9.83 10.40
CA ASN A 133 -12.13 9.77 11.59
C ASN A 133 -11.40 10.16 12.89
N LYS A 134 -10.15 10.65 12.80
CA LYS A 134 -9.31 11.28 13.84
C LYS A 134 -8.87 10.42 15.03
N SER A 135 -9.62 9.38 15.42
CA SER A 135 -9.29 8.53 16.58
C SER A 135 -8.44 7.30 16.23
N SER A 136 -8.48 6.86 14.97
CA SER A 136 -7.88 5.62 14.48
C SER A 136 -7.62 5.71 12.96
N PHE A 137 -6.84 4.78 12.45
CA PHE A 137 -6.78 4.50 11.01
C PHE A 137 -7.80 3.41 10.70
N ASP A 138 -8.85 3.76 9.95
CA ASP A 138 -9.87 2.83 9.46
C ASP A 138 -9.58 2.45 8.00
N LEU A 139 -10.09 1.30 7.56
CA LEU A 139 -10.00 0.84 6.18
C LEU A 139 -11.08 1.45 5.30
N PHE A 140 -10.70 1.88 4.11
CA PHE A 140 -11.56 2.39 3.05
C PHE A 140 -11.36 1.61 1.76
N LYS A 141 -12.36 1.65 0.89
CA LYS A 141 -12.39 0.98 -0.41
C LYS A 141 -12.98 1.91 -1.46
N LEU A 142 -12.34 1.99 -2.61
CA LEU A 142 -12.79 2.71 -3.79
C LEU A 142 -12.99 1.74 -4.93
N ASN A 143 -14.20 1.67 -5.47
CA ASN A 143 -14.45 1.00 -6.75
C ASN A 143 -13.88 1.86 -7.88
N ARG A 144 -12.89 1.33 -8.62
CA ARG A 144 -12.22 2.10 -9.68
C ARG A 144 -13.03 2.28 -10.95
N THR A 145 -14.12 1.53 -11.11
CA THR A 145 -15.04 1.71 -12.24
C THR A 145 -16.11 2.75 -11.91
N THR A 146 -16.81 2.59 -10.79
CA THR A 146 -17.93 3.45 -10.42
C THR A 146 -17.51 4.70 -9.66
N GLN A 147 -16.27 4.76 -9.17
CA GLN A 147 -15.74 5.81 -8.30
C GLN A 147 -16.50 5.95 -6.97
N VAL A 148 -17.19 4.89 -6.56
CA VAL A 148 -17.88 4.83 -5.26
C VAL A 148 -16.87 4.44 -4.18
N GLU A 149 -16.80 5.25 -3.14
CA GLU A 149 -15.99 5.05 -1.95
C GLU A 149 -16.83 4.59 -0.75
N GLU A 150 -16.31 3.63 0.02
CA GLU A 150 -16.95 3.06 1.20
C GLU A 150 -15.94 2.85 2.34
N GLN A 151 -16.35 3.12 3.58
CA GLN A 151 -15.60 2.71 4.78
C GLN A 151 -15.88 1.22 5.07
N ILE A 152 -14.84 0.46 5.38
CA ILE A 152 -14.91 -0.99 5.66
C ILE A 152 -14.82 -1.29 7.16
N SER A 153 -13.86 -0.69 7.88
CA SER A 153 -13.69 -0.92 9.33
C SER A 153 -14.16 0.28 10.14
N PHE A 154 -14.54 0.03 11.40
CA PHE A 154 -15.10 1.03 12.32
C PHE A 154 -14.57 0.83 13.75
N PHE A 155 -13.31 0.41 13.91
CA PHE A 155 -12.77 0.16 15.25
C PHE A 155 -12.54 1.50 15.96
N GLU A 156 -13.12 1.65 17.16
CA GLU A 156 -13.03 2.91 17.92
C GLU A 156 -11.65 3.14 18.55
N ASP A 157 -10.91 2.07 18.83
CA ASP A 157 -9.72 2.07 19.70
C ASP A 157 -8.47 1.42 19.07
N ARG A 158 -8.53 0.99 17.81
CA ARG A 158 -7.40 0.30 17.12
C ARG A 158 -7.01 0.98 15.83
N GLN A 159 -5.79 0.70 15.37
CA GLN A 159 -5.32 1.14 14.06
C GLN A 159 -5.22 -0.06 13.13
N GLU A 160 -5.83 0.05 11.95
CA GLU A 160 -5.63 -0.86 10.82
C GLU A 160 -4.63 -0.24 9.85
N LEU A 161 -3.58 -0.99 9.51
CA LEU A 161 -2.53 -0.45 8.65
C LEU A 161 -2.40 -1.23 7.35
N ASN A 162 -2.40 -2.56 7.39
CA ASN A 162 -2.19 -3.40 6.23
C ASN A 162 -3.46 -4.17 5.92
N ALA A 163 -3.91 -4.08 4.67
CA ALA A 163 -5.05 -4.84 4.20
C ALA A 163 -4.78 -5.37 2.79
N HIS A 164 -5.32 -6.57 2.53
CA HIS A 164 -5.28 -7.22 1.23
C HIS A 164 -6.69 -7.70 0.88
N LEU A 165 -7.15 -7.37 -0.32
CA LEU A 165 -8.48 -7.69 -0.79
C LEU A 165 -8.43 -8.69 -1.93
N SER A 166 -8.99 -9.88 -1.72
CA SER A 166 -9.39 -10.78 -2.79
C SER A 166 -10.89 -10.64 -3.03
N ASN A 167 -11.39 -10.99 -4.21
CA ASN A 167 -12.77 -10.74 -4.69
C ASN A 167 -13.88 -10.86 -3.63
N SER A 168 -13.77 -11.82 -2.71
CA SER A 168 -14.73 -12.04 -1.63
C SER A 168 -14.15 -12.01 -0.22
N ILE A 169 -12.84 -11.79 -0.04
CA ILE A 169 -12.17 -11.89 1.28
C ILE A 169 -11.21 -10.72 1.45
N LEU A 170 -11.44 -9.93 2.50
CA LEU A 170 -10.48 -8.97 3.03
C LEU A 170 -9.69 -9.62 4.16
N VAL A 171 -8.36 -9.55 4.11
CA VAL A 171 -7.47 -9.90 5.23
C VAL A 171 -6.75 -8.65 5.66
N PHE A 172 -6.73 -8.36 6.96
CA PHE A 172 -6.08 -7.16 7.47
C PHE A 172 -5.51 -7.35 8.87
N ASP A 173 -4.56 -6.48 9.22
CA ASP A 173 -4.05 -6.36 10.57
C ASP A 173 -4.73 -5.22 11.35
N SER A 174 -4.78 -5.36 12.67
CA SER A 174 -5.22 -4.32 13.58
C SER A 174 -4.40 -4.39 14.87
N GLY A 175 -4.09 -3.25 15.48
CA GLY A 175 -3.32 -3.20 16.72
C GLY A 175 -3.26 -1.82 17.36
N PHE A 176 -2.74 -1.77 18.58
CA PHE A 176 -2.56 -0.55 19.37
C PHE A 176 -1.26 0.19 19.02
N TYR A 177 -1.00 0.40 17.73
CA TYR A 177 0.26 1.00 17.27
C TYR A 177 0.48 2.40 17.86
N GLY A 178 1.49 2.55 18.73
CA GLY A 178 1.80 3.83 19.36
C GLY A 178 0.86 4.24 20.50
N MET A 179 -0.07 3.37 20.92
CA MET A 179 -0.81 3.52 22.18
C MET A 179 -0.05 2.81 23.30
N ASN A 180 -0.16 3.27 24.55
CA ASN A 180 0.56 2.74 25.72
C ASN A 180 0.06 1.34 26.18
N GLU A 181 -0.52 0.56 25.26
CA GLU A 181 -1.10 -0.76 25.51
C GLU A 181 -0.22 -1.87 24.94
N GLU A 182 -0.40 -3.10 25.43
CA GLU A 182 0.38 -4.27 24.97
C GLU A 182 0.29 -4.38 23.43
N GLY A 183 1.46 -4.29 22.77
CA GLY A 183 1.63 -4.09 21.32
C GLY A 183 1.27 -5.29 20.45
N ASN A 184 0.13 -5.93 20.69
CA ASN A 184 -0.34 -7.08 19.94
C ASN A 184 -0.80 -6.69 18.53
N THR A 185 -0.45 -7.51 17.53
CA THR A 185 -1.03 -7.44 16.17
C THR A 185 -2.07 -8.54 16.02
N TYR A 186 -3.27 -8.18 15.61
CA TYR A 186 -4.38 -9.11 15.36
C TYR A 186 -4.60 -9.22 13.85
N ILE A 187 -4.74 -10.44 13.34
CA ILE A 187 -5.07 -10.68 11.93
C ILE A 187 -6.54 -11.06 11.83
N TYR A 188 -7.26 -10.38 10.95
CA TYR A 188 -8.68 -10.59 10.72
C TYR A 188 -8.95 -11.04 9.28
N LYS A 189 -10.07 -11.73 9.08
CA LYS A 189 -10.72 -11.84 7.76
C LYS A 189 -12.15 -11.32 7.81
N ALA A 190 -12.61 -10.72 6.74
CA ALA A 190 -14.01 -10.34 6.57
C ALA A 190 -14.48 -10.66 5.15
N GLY A 191 -15.73 -11.12 5.01
CA GLY A 191 -16.41 -11.11 3.71
C GLY A 191 -16.59 -9.67 3.24
N THR A 192 -16.49 -9.41 1.94
CA THR A 192 -16.60 -8.06 1.38
C THR A 192 -17.98 -7.42 1.53
N GLU A 193 -18.99 -8.22 1.86
CA GLU A 193 -20.36 -7.79 2.17
C GLU A 193 -20.70 -7.90 3.67
N GLU A 194 -19.85 -8.54 4.46
CA GLU A 194 -20.08 -8.80 5.88
C GLU A 194 -19.48 -7.70 6.74
N LYS A 195 -20.23 -7.20 7.73
CA LYS A 195 -19.79 -6.12 8.63
C LYS A 195 -19.05 -6.61 9.88
N THR A 196 -18.85 -7.91 10.03
CA THR A 196 -18.26 -8.49 11.24
C THR A 196 -17.03 -9.31 10.89
N PRO A 197 -15.82 -8.76 11.09
CA PRO A 197 -14.58 -9.48 10.87
C PRO A 197 -14.40 -10.64 11.86
N GLU A 198 -13.88 -11.77 11.36
CA GLU A 198 -13.43 -12.91 12.16
C GLU A 198 -11.94 -12.78 12.46
N GLN A 199 -11.55 -12.85 13.73
CA GLN A 199 -10.13 -12.87 14.11
C GLN A 199 -9.52 -14.23 13.76
N LEU A 200 -8.50 -14.23 12.91
CA LEU A 200 -7.73 -15.42 12.54
C LEU A 200 -6.64 -15.75 13.55
N THR A 201 -5.89 -14.74 14.00
CA THR A 201 -4.79 -14.96 14.97
C THR A 201 -4.40 -13.68 15.71
N LYS A 202 -3.63 -13.84 16.80
CA LYS A 202 -3.01 -12.79 17.58
C LYS A 202 -1.50 -13.05 17.64
N ILE A 203 -0.71 -12.02 17.34
CA ILE A 203 0.73 -12.02 17.46
C ILE A 203 1.09 -11.09 18.61
N SER A 204 1.70 -11.65 19.67
CA SER A 204 2.19 -10.91 20.83
C SER A 204 3.69 -10.69 20.71
N TYR A 205 4.14 -9.50 21.12
CA TYR A 205 5.55 -9.12 21.19
C TYR A 205 6.01 -9.07 22.64
#